data_AF-A0A7Y4A2T6-F1
#
_entry.id   AF-A0A7Y4A2T6-F1
#
_cell.length_a   1.000
_cell.length_b   1.000
_cell.length_c   1.000
_cell.angle_alpha   90.00
_cell.angle_beta   90.00
_cell.angle_gamma   90.00
#
_symmetry.space_group_name_H-M   'P 1'
#
loop_
_entity.id
_entity.type
_entity.pdbx_description
1 polymer ?
#
loop_
_entity_poly.entity_id
_entity_poly.type
_entity_poly.pdbx_seq_one_letter_code
_entity_poly.pdbx_strand_id
1 'polypeptide(L)'
;MCELFSHQPQENYQIIAKSIRIDGHATSIKLEASFWHILEEIAQLQGMTLPKFITTIYSEALIYNRQIKNFTSLLRCACLIYLRQPENVMSNIYQQLQIP
;
A
#
# COMPACT_ATOMS: atom_id res chain seq x y z
N MET A 1 -27.43 4.11 -13.04
CA MET A 1 -26.16 3.93 -12.29
C MET A 1 -25.55 2.64 -12.81
N CYS A 2 -24.32 2.69 -13.35
CA CYS A 2 -23.76 1.60 -14.17
C CYS A 2 -23.50 0.35 -13.31
N GLU A 3 -23.87 -0.83 -13.81
CA GLU A 3 -23.69 -2.13 -13.12
C GLU A 3 -22.24 -2.37 -12.70
N LEU A 4 -21.29 -1.79 -13.44
CA LEU A 4 -19.85 -1.81 -13.15
C LEU A 4 -19.47 -1.40 -11.72
N PHE A 5 -20.16 -0.40 -11.15
CA PHE A 5 -19.84 0.10 -9.79
C PHE A 5 -20.75 -0.48 -8.71
N SER A 6 -21.98 -0.87 -9.07
CA SER A 6 -22.98 -1.39 -8.12
C SER A 6 -22.91 -2.91 -7.92
N HIS A 7 -22.35 -3.67 -8.87
CA HIS A 7 -22.16 -5.12 -8.78
C HIS A 7 -20.71 -5.54 -8.58
N GLN A 8 -19.92 -4.73 -7.86
CA GLN A 8 -18.59 -5.17 -7.48
C GLN A 8 -18.69 -6.41 -6.56
N PRO A 9 -17.84 -7.44 -6.74
CA PRO A 9 -17.78 -8.57 -5.83
C PRO A 9 -17.60 -8.09 -4.39
N GLN A 10 -18.39 -8.63 -3.45
CA GLN A 10 -18.38 -8.19 -2.06
C GLN A 10 -16.99 -8.35 -1.44
N GLU A 11 -16.26 -9.38 -1.86
CA GLU A 11 -14.91 -9.72 -1.42
C GLU A 11 -13.95 -8.55 -1.59
N ASN A 12 -14.12 -7.71 -2.63
CA ASN A 12 -13.22 -6.60 -2.93
C ASN A 12 -13.21 -5.52 -1.84
N TYR A 13 -14.36 -5.20 -1.27
CA TYR A 13 -14.51 -4.15 -0.26
C TYR A 13 -14.70 -4.70 1.17
N GLN A 14 -14.58 -6.01 1.37
CA GLN A 14 -14.51 -6.60 2.71
C GLN A 14 -13.29 -6.07 3.46
N ILE A 15 -13.51 -5.60 4.69
CA ILE A 15 -12.43 -5.11 5.55
C ILE A 15 -11.68 -6.32 6.14
N ILE A 16 -10.38 -6.41 5.84
CA ILE A 16 -9.48 -7.42 6.35
C ILE A 16 -8.48 -6.76 7.31
N ALA A 17 -8.32 -7.37 8.50
CA ALA A 17 -7.30 -6.98 9.46
C ALA A 17 -6.04 -7.84 9.26
N LYS A 18 -4.87 -7.22 9.13
CA LYS A 18 -3.57 -7.89 9.16
C LYS A 18 -2.70 -7.29 10.26
N SER A 19 -1.99 -8.15 10.99
CA SER A 19 -1.03 -7.74 12.02
C SER A 19 0.35 -7.55 11.38
N ILE A 20 0.84 -6.31 11.35
CA ILE A 20 2.15 -5.94 10.81
C ILE A 20 3.03 -5.44 11.95
N ARG A 21 4.28 -5.93 12.02
CA ARG A 21 5.25 -5.41 13.00
C ARG A 21 5.89 -4.13 12.45
N ILE A 22 5.69 -3.03 13.16
CA ILE A 22 6.28 -1.71 12.86
C ILE A 22 7.06 -1.29 14.09
N ASP A 23 8.35 -0.97 13.94
CA ASP A 23 9.27 -0.61 15.03
C ASP A 23 9.23 -1.57 16.24
N GLY A 24 9.10 -2.87 15.97
CA GLY A 24 9.03 -3.91 16.99
C GLY A 24 7.65 -4.12 17.63
N HIS A 25 6.68 -3.22 17.37
CA HIS A 25 5.32 -3.32 17.88
C HIS A 25 4.39 -3.99 16.86
N ALA A 26 3.57 -4.93 17.32
CA ALA A 26 2.52 -5.52 16.49
C ALA A 26 1.35 -4.53 16.32
N THR A 27 1.15 -4.05 15.11
CA THR A 27 0.12 -3.08 14.75
C THR A 27 -0.93 -3.75 13.87
N SER A 28 -2.19 -3.75 14.32
CA SER A 28 -3.31 -4.26 13.54
C SER A 28 -3.78 -3.19 12.54
N ILE A 29 -3.56 -3.43 11.26
CA ILE A 29 -4.00 -2.55 10.16
C ILE A 29 -5.26 -3.15 9.54
N LYS A 30 -6.29 -2.33 9.30
CA LYS A 30 -7.57 -2.74 8.69
C LYS A 30 -7.77 -2.02 7.37
N LEU A 31 -7.85 -2.77 6.28
CA LEU A 31 -8.06 -2.28 4.92
C LEU A 31 -8.98 -3.21 4.16
N GLU A 32 -9.64 -2.68 3.14
CA GLU A 32 -10.42 -3.44 2.17
C GLU A 32 -9.49 -4.40 1.40
N ALA A 33 -10.02 -5.57 1.00
CA ALA A 33 -9.24 -6.61 0.33
C ALA A 33 -8.51 -6.10 -0.92
N SER A 34 -9.16 -5.26 -1.73
CA SER A 34 -8.54 -4.67 -2.91
C SER A 34 -7.29 -3.84 -2.59
N PHE A 35 -7.27 -3.10 -1.49
CA PHE A 35 -6.07 -2.36 -1.08
C PHE A 35 -4.96 -3.31 -0.65
N TRP A 36 -5.28 -4.41 0.04
CA TRP A 36 -4.28 -5.42 0.38
C TRP A 36 -3.64 -6.04 -0.86
N HIS A 37 -4.43 -6.38 -1.87
CA HIS A 37 -3.91 -6.94 -3.12
C HIS A 37 -2.97 -5.97 -3.84
N ILE A 38 -3.35 -4.68 -3.93
CA ILE A 38 -2.49 -3.67 -4.55
C ILE A 38 -1.19 -3.48 -3.75
N LEU A 39 -1.24 -3.47 -2.42
CA LEU A 39 -0.04 -3.37 -1.59
C LEU A 39 0.89 -4.59 -1.76
N GLU A 40 0.32 -5.79 -1.92
CA GLU A 40 1.08 -7.01 -2.18
C GLU A 40 1.76 -6.96 -3.55
N GLU A 41 1.04 -6.52 -4.58
CA GLU A 41 1.57 -6.33 -5.92
C GLU A 41 2.75 -5.35 -5.93
N ILE A 42 2.59 -4.17 -5.32
CA ILE A 42 3.67 -3.16 -5.26
C ILE A 42 4.87 -3.71 -4.48
N ALA A 43 4.64 -4.38 -3.35
CA ALA A 43 5.70 -4.99 -2.57
C ALA A 43 6.49 -6.01 -3.40
N GLN A 44 5.79 -6.87 -4.14
CA GLN A 44 6.42 -7.86 -5.03
C GLN A 44 7.22 -7.20 -6.15
N LEU A 45 6.71 -6.14 -6.77
CA LEU A 45 7.41 -5.38 -7.82
C LEU A 45 8.68 -4.71 -7.31
N GLN A 46 8.72 -4.33 -6.03
CA GLN A 46 9.93 -3.79 -5.38
C GLN A 46 10.85 -4.88 -4.80
N GLY A 47 10.54 -6.16 -4.99
CA GLY A 47 11.31 -7.27 -4.41
C GLY A 47 11.24 -7.32 -2.88
N MET A 48 10.18 -6.79 -2.27
CA MET A 48 9.97 -6.75 -0.82
C MET A 48 8.82 -7.67 -0.39
N THR A 49 8.87 -8.13 0.86
CA THR A 49 7.68 -8.73 1.49
C THR A 49 6.68 -7.64 1.87
N LEU A 50 5.39 -7.95 1.90
CA LEU A 50 4.35 -7.00 2.30
C LEU A 50 4.63 -6.31 3.66
N PRO A 51 5.01 -7.02 4.75
CA PRO A 51 5.33 -6.38 6.01
C PRO A 51 6.52 -5.43 5.92
N LYS A 52 7.57 -5.80 5.15
CA LYS A 52 8.75 -4.96 4.95
C LYS A 52 8.36 -3.68 4.20
N PHE A 53 7.61 -3.80 3.11
CA PHE A 53 7.13 -2.68 2.32
C PHE A 53 6.30 -1.69 3.16
N ILE A 54 5.32 -2.18 3.93
CA ILE A 54 4.48 -1.34 4.79
C ILE A 54 5.32 -0.63 5.86
N THR A 55 6.28 -1.31 6.47
CA THR A 55 7.16 -0.71 7.49
C THR A 55 8.08 0.34 6.88
N THR A 56 8.57 0.12 5.66
CA THR A 56 9.34 1.11 4.89
C THR A 56 8.50 2.38 4.66
N ILE A 57 7.27 2.25 4.14
CA ILE A 57 6.35 3.40 3.96
C ILE A 57 6.15 4.15 5.28
N TYR A 58 5.90 3.43 6.39
CA TYR A 58 5.72 4.06 7.69
C TYR A 58 6.95 4.87 8.11
N SER A 59 8.14 4.28 7.99
CA SER A 59 9.40 4.90 8.38
C SER A 59 9.68 6.16 7.54
N GLU A 60 9.55 6.06 6.22
CA GLU A 60 9.74 7.19 5.31
C GLU A 60 8.72 8.29 5.57
N ALA A 61 7.44 7.93 5.72
CA ALA A 61 6.39 8.89 6.02
C ALA A 61 6.62 9.61 7.35
N LEU A 62 7.24 8.97 8.36
CA LEU A 62 7.59 9.59 9.64
C LEU A 62 8.82 10.51 9.53
N ILE A 63 9.77 10.19 8.64
CA ILE A 63 10.91 11.07 8.34
C ILE A 63 10.44 12.34 7.66
N TYR A 64 9.59 12.22 6.62
CA TYR A 64 9.06 13.37 5.90
C TYR A 64 8.01 14.15 6.69
N ASN A 65 7.16 13.45 7.43
CA ASN A 65 6.12 14.03 8.27
C ASN A 65 6.46 13.71 9.72
N ARG A 66 6.72 14.74 10.55
CA ARG A 66 7.05 14.58 11.98
C ARG A 66 6.10 13.67 12.78
N GLN A 67 4.88 13.43 12.27
CA GLN A 67 3.94 12.46 12.79
C GLN A 67 3.04 11.92 11.68
N ILE A 68 2.49 10.71 11.88
CA ILE A 68 1.47 10.12 11.01
C ILE A 68 0.17 10.00 11.79
N LYS A 69 -0.84 10.81 11.43
CA LYS A 69 -2.15 10.79 12.11
C LYS A 69 -3.04 9.62 11.70
N ASN A 70 -2.99 9.23 10.43
CA ASN A 70 -3.83 8.16 9.88
C ASN A 70 -3.06 7.35 8.84
N PHE A 71 -2.37 6.31 9.33
CA PHE A 71 -1.55 5.46 8.49
C PHE A 71 -2.38 4.63 7.49
N THR A 72 -3.57 4.19 7.89
CA THR A 72 -4.47 3.45 7.02
C THR A 72 -4.92 4.27 5.80
N SER A 73 -5.25 5.54 5.99
CA SER A 73 -5.57 6.45 4.87
C SER A 73 -4.36 6.69 3.97
N LEU A 74 -3.16 6.80 4.55
CA LEU A 74 -1.93 6.93 3.76
C LEU A 74 -1.73 5.73 2.84
N LEU A 75 -1.92 4.51 3.34
CA LEU A 75 -1.83 3.29 2.53
C LEU A 75 -2.85 3.26 1.38
N ARG A 76 -4.11 3.65 1.65
CA ARG A 76 -5.13 3.76 0.59
C ARG A 76 -4.74 4.77 -0.48
N CYS A 77 -4.24 5.94 -0.08
CA CYS A 77 -3.76 6.95 -1.01
C CYS A 77 -2.56 6.46 -1.83
N ALA A 78 -1.65 5.69 -1.24
CA ALA A 78 -0.53 5.09 -1.96
C ALA A 78 -1.00 4.15 -3.07
N CYS A 79 -1.99 3.30 -2.80
CA CYS A 79 -2.62 2.45 -3.82
C CYS A 79 -3.26 3.27 -4.95
N LEU A 80 -3.97 4.37 -4.63
CA LEU A 80 -4.56 5.23 -5.64
C LEU A 80 -3.51 5.93 -6.50
N ILE A 81 -2.38 6.35 -5.91
CA ILE A 81 -1.26 6.95 -6.65
C ILE A 81 -0.68 5.92 -7.63
N TYR A 82 -0.44 4.70 -7.16
CA TYR A 82 0.02 3.59 -7.99
C TYR A 82 -0.89 3.35 -9.20
N LEU A 83 -2.21 3.22 -8.97
CA LEU A 83 -3.17 2.96 -10.05
C LEU A 83 -3.37 4.14 -11.01
N ARG A 84 -3.17 5.38 -10.55
CA ARG A 84 -3.29 6.57 -11.43
C ARG A 84 -2.10 6.74 -12.36
N GLN A 85 -0.93 6.23 -11.99
CA GLN A 85 0.32 6.43 -12.71
C GLN A 85 1.19 5.16 -12.73
N PRO A 86 0.67 4.02 -13.23
CA PRO A 86 1.39 2.75 -13.16
C PRO A 86 2.76 2.83 -13.86
N GLU A 87 2.86 3.52 -15.00
CA GLU A 87 4.12 3.66 -15.74
C GLU A 87 5.12 4.64 -15.09
N ASN A 88 4.65 5.70 -14.42
CA ASN A 88 5.53 6.67 -13.76
C ASN A 88 6.07 6.13 -12.43
N VAL A 89 5.25 5.38 -11.69
CA VAL A 89 5.68 4.72 -10.44
C VAL A 89 6.71 3.64 -10.73
N MET A 90 6.49 2.81 -11.76
CA MET A 90 7.48 1.80 -12.15
C MET A 90 8.79 2.45 -12.64
N SER A 91 8.71 3.50 -13.45
CA SER A 91 9.90 4.24 -13.91
C SER A 91 10.73 4.81 -12.75
N ASN A 92 10.09 5.36 -11.72
CA ASN A 92 10.78 5.88 -10.52
C ASN A 92 11.36 4.75 -9.63
N ILE A 93 10.66 3.61 -9.50
CA ILE A 93 11.18 2.43 -8.80
C ILE A 93 12.43 1.90 -9.51
N TYR A 94 12.42 1.80 -10.85
CA TYR A 94 13.59 1.38 -11.62
C TYR A 94 14.76 2.38 -11.49
N GLN A 95 14.51 3.68 -11.35
CA GLN A 95 15.56 4.67 -11.11
C GLN A 95 16.17 4.60 -9.70
N GLN A 96 15.37 4.30 -8.67
CA GLN A 96 15.85 4.18 -7.29
C GLN A 96 16.66 2.90 -7.04
N LEU A 97 16.49 1.86 -7.86
CA LEU A 97 17.21 0.59 -7.72
C LEU A 97 18.62 0.57 -8.34
N GLN A 98 19.08 1.64 -9.05
CA GLN A 98 20.41 1.72 -9.69
C GLN A 98 20.96 0.36 -10.18
N ILE A 99 20.27 -0.26 -11.14
CA ILE A 99 20.80 -1.43 -11.86
C ILE A 99 21.33 -0.94 -13.21
N PRO A 100 22.63 -1.12 -13.53
CA PRO A 100 23.02 -1.44 -14.90
C PRO A 100 22.59 -2.88 -15.25
#